data_AF-A0A940VLE8-F1
#
_entry.id   AF-A0A940VLE8-F1
#
_cell.length_a   1.000
_cell.length_b   1.000
_cell.length_c   1.000
_cell.angle_alpha   90.00
_cell.angle_beta   90.00
_cell.angle_gamma   90.00
#
_symmetry.space_group_name_H-M   'P 1'
#
loop_
_entity.id
_entity.type
_entity.pdbx_description
1 polymer ?
#
loop_
_entity_poly.entity_id
_entity_poly.type
_entity_poly.pdbx_seq_one_letter_code
_entity_poly.pdbx_strand_id
1 'polypeptide(L)' 'DPGSLKPARPDPRTLCLVCHREDVASPKTFKQVNPQTHMGGQACISCHKPHHPEMT' A
#
# COMPACT_ATOMS: atom_id res chain seq x y z
N ASP A 1 20.04 -10.18 -23.75
CA ASP A 1 19.37 -11.06 -22.79
C ASP A 1 18.16 -10.33 -22.22
N PRO A 2 16.92 -10.77 -22.51
CA PRO A 2 15.70 -10.12 -21.98
C PRO A 2 15.56 -10.20 -20.46
N GLY A 3 16.36 -11.02 -19.76
CA GLY A 3 16.38 -11.10 -18.29
C GLY A 3 17.25 -10.03 -17.61
N SER A 4 18.03 -9.24 -18.36
CA SER A 4 19.00 -8.31 -17.76
C SER A 4 18.36 -7.05 -17.14
N LEU A 5 17.10 -6.76 -17.45
CA LEU A 5 16.37 -5.60 -16.95
C LEU A 5 15.33 -6.03 -15.90
N LYS A 6 15.70 -5.92 -14.63
CA LYS A 6 14.76 -6.12 -13.53
C LYS A 6 14.18 -4.78 -13.09
N PRO A 7 12.86 -4.57 -13.15
CA PRO A 7 12.24 -3.35 -12.65
C PRO A 7 12.49 -3.19 -11.14
N ALA A 8 12.74 -1.95 -10.72
CA ALA A 8 12.70 -1.62 -9.31
C ALA A 8 11.28 -1.79 -8.77
N ARG A 9 11.16 -2.19 -7.50
CA ARG A 9 9.85 -2.20 -6.85
C ARG A 9 9.37 -0.76 -6.66
N PRO A 10 8.10 -0.46 -6.96
CA PRO A 10 7.55 0.86 -6.67
C PRO A 10 7.54 1.10 -5.16
N ASP A 11 7.61 2.36 -4.75
CA ASP A 11 7.41 2.73 -3.35
C ASP A 11 5.97 2.40 -2.93
N PRO A 12 5.78 1.49 -1.95
CA PRO A 12 4.45 1.09 -1.50
C PRO A 12 3.65 2.25 -0.93
N ARG A 13 4.30 3.23 -0.27
CA ARG A 13 3.58 4.37 0.30
C ARG A 13 2.95 5.20 -0.81
N THR A 14 3.70 5.46 -1.87
CA THR A 14 3.20 6.17 -3.05
C THR A 14 2.07 5.39 -3.74
N LEU A 15 2.23 4.09 -3.98
CA LEU A 15 1.26 3.30 -4.74
C LEU A 15 -0.02 2.99 -3.94
N CYS A 16 0.08 2.51 -2.70
CA CYS A 16 -1.06 2.04 -1.93
C CYS A 16 -1.99 3.19 -1.53
N LEU A 17 -1.43 4.37 -1.23
CA LEU A 17 -2.19 5.53 -0.80
C LEU A 17 -2.91 6.26 -1.93
N VAL A 18 -2.72 5.85 -3.19
CA VAL A 18 -3.57 6.32 -4.30
C VAL A 18 -5.04 6.04 -3.99
N CYS A 19 -5.33 4.87 -3.42
CA CYS A 19 -6.69 4.46 -3.08
C CYS A 19 -6.92 4.41 -1.56
N HIS A 20 -5.98 3.87 -0.78
CA HIS A 20 -6.23 3.52 0.62
C HIS A 20 -6.02 4.66 1.62
N ARG A 21 -5.66 5.87 1.18
CA ARG A 21 -5.64 7.02 2.08
C ARG A 21 -7.05 7.41 2.50
N GLU A 22 -7.18 7.92 3.71
CA GLU A 22 -8.41 8.58 4.14
C GLU A 22 -8.72 9.78 3.24
N ASP A 23 -9.93 9.81 2.71
CA ASP A 23 -10.44 10.80 1.76
C ASP A 23 -11.95 10.87 1.91
N VAL A 24 -12.48 12.07 2.15
CA VAL A 24 -13.91 12.34 2.39
C VAL A 24 -14.80 11.99 1.20
N ALA A 25 -14.24 11.94 -0.01
CA ALA A 25 -14.96 11.57 -1.22
C ALA A 25 -15.10 10.04 -1.38
N SER A 26 -14.40 9.25 -0.58
CA SER A 26 -14.40 7.79 -0.71
C SER A 26 -15.59 7.12 -0.01
N PRO A 27 -16.04 5.95 -0.48
CA PRO A 27 -17.12 5.21 0.17
C PRO A 27 -16.73 4.77 1.59
N LYS A 28 -17.64 4.95 2.56
CA LYS A 28 -17.41 4.54 3.96
C LYS A 28 -17.17 3.04 4.16
N THR A 29 -17.57 2.21 3.20
CA THR A 29 -17.35 0.76 3.22
C THR A 29 -15.95 0.37 2.76
N PHE A 30 -15.25 1.25 2.05
CA PHE A 30 -13.88 1.02 1.61
C PHE A 30 -12.92 1.23 2.78
N LYS A 31 -11.99 0.29 2.99
CA LYS A 31 -11.01 0.42 4.07
C LYS A 31 -9.95 1.44 3.69
N GLN A 32 -9.94 2.53 4.44
CA GLN A 32 -8.99 3.63 4.32
C GLN A 32 -8.18 3.76 5.61
N VAL A 33 -7.00 4.36 5.52
CA VAL A 33 -6.10 4.58 6.64
C VAL A 33 -5.52 5.99 6.60
N ASN A 34 -5.24 6.55 7.79
CA ASN A 34 -4.36 7.70 7.90
C ASN A 34 -2.90 7.20 7.95
N PRO A 35 -2.07 7.51 6.94
CA PRO A 35 -0.73 6.95 6.80
C PRO A 35 0.30 7.55 7.77
N GLN A 36 -0.07 8.56 8.57
CA GLN A 36 0.77 9.13 9.62
C GLN A 36 0.57 8.40 10.95
N THR A 37 -0.66 7.94 11.23
CA THR A 37 -1.01 7.32 12.52
C THR A 37 -1.09 5.80 12.44
N HIS A 38 -1.34 5.23 11.25
CA HIS A 38 -1.39 3.79 11.06
C HIS A 38 0.01 3.18 11.23
N MET A 39 0.21 2.48 12.35
CA MET A 39 1.49 1.85 12.74
C MET A 39 2.69 2.81 12.68
N GLY A 40 2.49 4.06 13.11
CA GLY A 40 3.57 5.06 13.16
C GLY A 40 4.18 5.38 11.79
N GLY A 41 3.46 5.13 10.70
CA GLY A 41 3.95 5.40 9.35
C GLY A 41 4.98 4.38 8.82
N GLN A 42 4.97 3.14 9.32
CA GLN A 42 5.72 2.05 8.69
C GLN A 42 5.30 1.82 7.23
N ALA A 43 6.17 1.16 6.46
CA ALA A 43 5.88 0.83 5.06
C ALA A 43 4.73 -0.18 4.98
N CYS A 44 3.80 0.02 4.05
CA CYS A 44 2.58 -0.80 3.93
C CYS A 44 2.88 -2.31 3.84
N ILE A 45 3.97 -2.66 3.15
CA ILE A 45 4.38 -4.05 2.90
C ILE A 45 5.14 -4.71 4.06
N SER A 46 5.38 -4.02 5.18
CA SER A 46 5.95 -4.66 6.36
C SER A 46 5.00 -5.68 6.97
N CYS A 47 3.68 -5.45 6.81
CA CYS A 47 2.62 -6.34 7.27
C CYS A 47 1.73 -6.83 6.12
N HIS A 48 1.38 -5.97 5.15
CA HIS A 48 0.48 -6.36 4.04
C HIS A 48 1.26 -6.94 2.85
N LYS A 49 1.09 -8.23 2.55
CA LYS A 49 1.76 -8.89 1.42
C LYS A 49 0.96 -8.73 0.11
N PRO A 50 1.46 -8.01 -0.91
CA PRO A 50 0.68 -7.73 -2.14
C PRO A 50 0.26 -8.96 -2.96
N HIS A 51 1.02 -10.04 -2.88
CA HIS A 51 0.72 -11.32 -3.57
C HIS A 51 0.19 -12.39 -2.62
N HIS A 52 -0.06 -12.04 -1.35
CA HIS A 52 -0.69 -12.87 -0.34
C HIS A 52 -1.58 -11.96 0.53
N PRO A 53 -2.69 -11.44 -0.04
CA PRO A 53 -3.46 -10.35 0.55
C PRO A 53 -4.31 -10.77 1.78
N GLU A 54 -4.20 -12.01 2.23
CA GLU A 54 -4.80 -12.42 3.50
C GLU A 54 -4.16 -11.62 4.62
N MET A 55 -4.98 -10.82 5.31
CA MET A 55 -4.62 -10.19 6.57
C MET A 55 -4.82 -11.20 7.70
N THR A 56 -4.06 -12.30 7.66
CA THR A 56 -3.96 -13.29 8.74
C THR A 56 -2.58 -13.24 9.38
#